data_AF-A0A4Q3L2L1-F1
#
_entry.id   AF-A0A4Q3L2L1-F1
#
_cell.length_a   1.000
_cell.length_b   1.000
_cell.length_c   1.000
_cell.angle_alpha   90.00
_cell.angle_beta   90.00
_cell.angle_gamma   90.00
#
_symmetry.space_group_name_H-M   'P 1'
#
loop_
_entity.id
_entity.type
_entity.pdbx_description
1 polymer ?
#
loop_
_entity_poly.entity_id
_entity_poly.type
_entity_poly.pdbx_seq_one_letter_code
_entity_poly.pdbx_strand_id
1 'polypeptide(L)'
;MAPCPQYEHSAYIATIISGREPVTFSPQLLARIREMFAQIQQPWEETKPPGRSNFLHYRHVIYKILELLGEDEHAKLFSLLKHPQKRYEQDQMWKAICGKLQWQFISST
;
A
#
# COMPACT_ATOMS: atom_id res chain seq x y z
N MET A 1 15.19 12.91 -14.72
CA MET A 1 15.01 12.15 -13.47
C MET A 1 14.32 10.85 -13.87
N ALA A 2 15.07 9.75 -13.99
CA ALA A 2 14.60 8.52 -14.61
C ALA A 2 13.71 7.72 -13.65
N PRO A 3 12.55 7.18 -14.08
CA PRO A 3 11.76 6.27 -13.26
C PRO A 3 12.46 4.91 -13.14
N CYS A 4 12.50 4.36 -11.93
CA CYS A 4 13.13 3.07 -11.63
C CYS A 4 12.47 1.92 -12.43
N PRO A 5 13.25 1.12 -13.19
CA PRO A 5 12.75 0.17 -14.20
C PRO A 5 12.08 -1.11 -13.66
N GLN A 6 11.92 -1.28 -12.35
CA GLN A 6 11.50 -2.57 -11.78
C GLN A 6 9.97 -2.79 -11.79
N TYR A 7 9.17 -1.74 -11.96
CA TYR A 7 7.70 -1.87 -12.06
C TYR A 7 7.19 -1.99 -13.49
N GLU A 8 7.85 -1.37 -14.47
CA GLU A 8 7.37 -1.34 -15.86
C GLU A 8 7.43 -2.72 -16.53
N HIS A 9 8.46 -3.52 -16.24
CA HIS A 9 8.59 -4.83 -16.88
C HIS A 9 7.54 -5.84 -16.41
N SER A 10 7.19 -5.86 -15.13
CA SER A 10 6.28 -6.89 -14.60
C SER A 10 4.82 -6.68 -15.03
N ALA A 11 4.35 -5.44 -15.03
CA ALA A 11 3.00 -5.09 -15.48
C ALA A 11 2.85 -5.27 -17.00
N TYR A 12 3.87 -4.89 -17.78
CA TYR A 12 3.89 -5.03 -19.23
C TYR A 12 3.95 -6.50 -19.70
N ILE A 13 4.70 -7.35 -18.99
CA ILE A 13 4.73 -8.79 -19.27
C ILE A 13 3.38 -9.42 -18.94
N ALA A 14 2.73 -9.01 -17.84
CA ALA A 14 1.42 -9.53 -17.43
C ALA A 14 0.30 -9.18 -18.43
N THR A 15 0.33 -8.00 -19.04
CA THR A 15 -0.64 -7.57 -20.05
C THR A 15 -0.46 -8.27 -21.38
N ILE A 16 0.78 -8.47 -21.83
CA ILE A 16 1.08 -9.26 -23.04
C ILE A 16 0.60 -10.70 -22.90
N ILE A 17 0.74 -11.30 -21.71
CA ILE A 17 0.32 -12.70 -21.46
C ILE A 17 -1.21 -12.82 -21.31
N SER A 18 -1.89 -11.80 -20.77
CA SER A 18 -3.33 -11.88 -20.44
C SER A 18 -4.27 -11.26 -21.48
N GLY A 19 -3.79 -10.47 -22.44
CA GLY A 19 -4.62 -9.79 -23.44
C GLY A 19 -5.59 -8.74 -22.86
N ARG A 20 -5.37 -8.31 -21.61
CA ARG A 20 -6.15 -7.26 -20.93
C ARG A 20 -5.25 -6.03 -20.76
N GLU A 21 -5.82 -4.84 -20.96
CA GLU A 21 -5.09 -3.58 -20.78
C GLU A 21 -4.48 -3.48 -19.38
N PRO A 22 -3.29 -2.86 -19.23
CA PRO A 22 -2.69 -2.65 -17.92
C PRO A 22 -3.62 -1.75 -17.12
N VAL A 23 -4.06 -2.26 -15.96
CA VAL A 23 -4.73 -1.42 -14.97
C VAL A 23 -3.72 -0.35 -14.54
N THR A 24 -3.86 0.84 -15.10
CA THR A 24 -2.99 1.99 -14.85
C THR A 24 -3.70 2.91 -13.89
N PHE A 25 -3.00 3.33 -12.83
CA PHE A 25 -3.53 4.32 -11.93
C PHE A 25 -3.69 5.65 -12.65
N SER A 26 -4.82 6.32 -12.45
CA SER A 26 -5.00 7.68 -12.96
C SER A 26 -3.97 8.63 -12.30
N PRO A 27 -3.53 9.70 -12.99
CA PRO A 27 -2.62 10.69 -12.39
C PRO A 27 -3.12 11.28 -11.08
N GLN A 28 -4.44 11.46 -10.95
CA GLN A 28 -5.11 11.96 -9.75
C GLN A 28 -5.00 10.96 -8.61
N LEU A 29 -5.23 9.68 -8.89
CA LEU A 29 -5.10 8.61 -7.90
C LEU A 29 -3.64 8.47 -7.43
N LEU A 30 -2.67 8.55 -8.34
CA LEU A 30 -1.24 8.54 -8.00
C LEU A 30 -0.84 9.72 -7.10
N ALA A 31 -1.31 10.92 -7.41
CA ALA A 31 -1.06 12.09 -6.58
C ALA A 31 -1.61 11.87 -5.16
N ARG A 32 -2.83 11.33 -5.06
CA ARG A 32 -3.46 11.06 -3.77
C ARG A 32 -2.74 9.98 -2.96
N ILE A 33 -2.33 8.89 -3.62
CA ILE A 33 -1.53 7.83 -2.99
C ILE A 33 -0.23 8.42 -2.44
N ARG A 34 0.46 9.29 -3.19
CA ARG A 34 1.72 9.92 -2.75
C ARG A 34 1.51 10.83 -1.54
N GLU A 35 0.44 11.63 -1.53
CA GLU A 35 0.08 12.48 -0.39
C GLU A 35 -0.20 11.67 0.87
N MET A 36 -0.99 10.59 0.75
CA MET A 36 -1.30 9.71 1.88
C MET A 36 -0.05 8.97 2.34
N PHE A 37 0.79 8.51 1.42
CA PHE A 37 2.04 7.84 1.75
C PHE A 37 2.99 8.74 2.56
N ALA A 38 3.09 10.02 2.20
CA ALA A 38 3.89 11.00 2.93
C ALA A 38 3.39 11.20 4.37
N GLN A 39 2.06 11.24 4.56
CA GLN A 39 1.45 11.41 5.88
C GLN A 39 1.74 10.26 6.84
N ILE A 40 2.00 9.05 6.34
CA ILE A 40 2.28 7.88 7.18
C ILE A 40 3.67 7.93 7.84
N GLN A 41 4.63 8.63 7.24
CA GLN A 41 6.01 8.65 7.73
C GLN A 41 6.13 9.13 9.18
N GLN A 42 5.46 10.24 9.52
CA GLN A 42 5.51 10.79 10.88
C GLN A 42 4.85 9.88 11.93
N PRO A 43 3.59 9.42 11.76
CA PRO A 43 2.96 8.46 12.67
C PRO A 43 3.74 7.16 12.82
N TRP A 44 4.36 6.66 11.74
CA TRP A 44 5.19 5.48 11.79
C TRP A 44 6.39 5.67 12.73
N GLU A 45 7.11 6.79 12.58
CA GLU A 45 8.25 7.11 13.44
C GLU A 45 7.86 7.22 14.93
N GLU A 46 6.67 7.73 15.22
CA GLU A 46 6.13 7.82 16.59
C GLU A 46 5.65 6.49 17.17
N THR A 47 5.25 5.53 16.32
CA THR A 47 4.58 4.28 16.74
C THR A 47 5.43 3.04 16.58
N LYS A 48 6.58 3.13 15.88
CA LYS A 48 7.44 1.97 15.63
C LYS A 48 7.97 1.36 16.93
N PRO A 49 7.95 0.02 17.08
CA PRO A 49 8.47 -0.64 18.27
C PRO A 49 10.00 -0.45 18.39
N PRO A 50 10.54 -0.33 19.61
CA PRO A 50 11.98 -0.19 19.83
C PRO A 50 12.70 -1.42 19.27
N GLY A 51 13.64 -1.20 18.36
CA GLY A 51 14.40 -2.26 17.67
C GLY A 51 13.95 -2.55 16.24
N ARG A 52 12.86 -1.96 15.74
CA ARG A 52 12.43 -2.07 14.33
C ARG A 52 12.78 -0.80 13.55
N SER A 53 13.76 -0.90 12.65
CA SER A 53 14.13 0.16 11.70
C SER A 53 13.41 0.05 10.34
N ASN A 54 12.87 -1.13 10.02
CA ASN A 54 12.22 -1.38 8.73
C ASN A 54 10.78 -0.86 8.71
N PHE A 55 10.49 0.03 7.76
CA PHE A 55 9.14 0.52 7.43
C PHE A 55 8.17 -0.64 7.10
N LEU A 56 6.86 -0.34 7.11
CA LEU A 56 5.84 -1.26 6.60
C LEU A 56 6.14 -1.66 5.15
N HIS A 57 5.71 -2.86 4.76
CA HIS A 57 5.90 -3.29 3.37
C HIS A 57 5.11 -2.38 2.43
N TYR A 58 5.79 -1.77 1.45
CA TYR A 58 5.19 -0.86 0.48
C TYR A 58 3.91 -1.41 -0.16
N ARG A 59 3.89 -2.71 -0.52
CA ARG A 59 2.71 -3.39 -1.06
C ARG A 59 1.52 -3.38 -0.11
N HIS A 60 1.75 -3.59 1.19
CA HIS A 60 0.70 -3.57 2.20
C HIS A 60 0.19 -2.15 2.45
N VAL A 61 1.09 -1.15 2.48
CA VAL A 61 0.70 0.25 2.65
C VAL A 61 -0.14 0.74 1.48
N ILE A 62 0.30 0.47 0.24
CA ILE A 62 -0.47 0.86 -0.96
C ILE A 62 -1.82 0.16 -0.99
N TYR A 63 -1.87 -1.15 -0.68
CA TYR A 63 -3.13 -1.88 -0.56
C TYR A 63 -4.09 -1.18 0.42
N LYS A 64 -3.61 -0.80 1.60
CA LYS A 64 -4.44 -0.13 2.61
C LYS A 64 -4.84 1.30 2.24
N ILE A 65 -3.99 2.03 1.53
CA ILE A 65 -4.34 3.35 0.97
C ILE A 65 -5.45 3.20 -0.07
N LEU A 66 -5.36 2.21 -0.96
CA LEU A 66 -6.40 1.95 -1.96
C LEU A 66 -7.72 1.54 -1.31
N GLU A 67 -7.68 0.70 -0.27
CA GLU A 67 -8.85 0.33 0.54
C GLU A 67 -9.51 1.56 1.19
N LEU A 68 -8.71 2.51 1.69
CA LEU A 68 -9.21 3.80 2.21
C LEU A 68 -9.82 4.71 1.15
N LEU A 69 -9.31 4.66 -0.07
CA LEU A 69 -9.80 5.46 -1.19
C LEU A 69 -11.02 4.81 -1.89
N GLY A 70 -11.41 3.59 -1.49
CA GLY A 70 -12.48 2.83 -2.14
C GLY A 70 -12.07 2.21 -3.48
N GLU A 71 -10.78 2.08 -3.74
CA GLU A 71 -10.21 1.58 -4.99
C GLU A 71 -9.99 0.06 -4.92
N ASP A 72 -11.05 -0.70 -4.61
CA ASP A 72 -10.97 -2.14 -4.32
C ASP A 72 -10.47 -2.97 -5.52
N GLU A 73 -10.84 -2.58 -6.75
CA GLU A 73 -10.38 -3.24 -7.98
C GLU A 73 -8.85 -3.13 -8.14
N HIS A 74 -8.30 -1.96 -7.79
CA HIS A 74 -6.87 -1.76 -7.78
C HIS A 74 -6.20 -2.50 -6.60
N ALA A 75 -6.83 -2.48 -5.42
CA ALA A 75 -6.31 -3.15 -4.22
C ALA A 75 -6.10 -4.65 -4.45
N LYS A 76 -6.96 -5.32 -5.22
CA LYS A 76 -6.82 -6.75 -5.60
C LYS A 76 -5.48 -7.08 -6.26
N LEU A 77 -4.86 -6.14 -6.98
CA LEU A 77 -3.53 -6.30 -7.61
C LEU A 77 -2.40 -6.37 -6.56
N PHE A 78 -2.63 -5.82 -5.38
CA PHE A 78 -1.70 -5.76 -4.26
C PHE A 78 -2.10 -6.76 -3.19
N SER A 79 -2.30 -8.02 -3.56
CA SER A 79 -2.75 -9.08 -2.64
C SER A 79 -1.94 -9.09 -1.33
N LEU A 80 -2.65 -9.19 -0.21
CA LEU A 80 -2.07 -9.24 1.13
C LEU A 80 -1.18 -10.46 1.34
N LEU A 81 -0.23 -10.37 2.28
CA LEU A 81 0.67 -11.48 2.62
C LEU A 81 -0.12 -12.74 3.01
N LYS A 82 0.36 -13.90 2.53
CA LYS A 82 -0.25 -15.22 2.81
C LYS A 82 -0.16 -15.65 4.28
N HIS A 83 0.82 -15.13 5.04
CA HIS A 83 1.06 -15.56 6.41
C HIS A 83 0.21 -14.76 7.42
N PRO A 84 -0.71 -15.38 8.19
CA PRO A 84 -1.66 -14.69 9.06
C PRO A 84 -0.99 -13.85 10.15
N GLN A 85 0.01 -14.39 10.84
CA GLN A 85 0.78 -13.68 11.87
C GLN A 85 1.34 -12.33 11.37
N LYS A 86 2.02 -12.35 10.21
CA LYS A 86 2.63 -11.16 9.62
C LYS A 86 1.60 -10.15 9.12
N ARG A 87 0.40 -10.61 8.75
CA ARG A 87 -0.73 -9.75 8.39
C ARG A 87 -1.27 -9.06 9.64
N TYR A 88 -1.48 -9.81 10.71
CA TYR A 88 -1.95 -9.28 11.98
C TYR A 88 -1.00 -8.21 12.55
N GLU A 89 0.31 -8.47 12.58
CA GLU A 89 1.30 -7.49 13.04
C GLU A 89 1.25 -6.19 12.23
N GLN A 90 1.10 -6.29 10.91
CA GLN A 90 0.99 -5.11 10.05
C GLN A 90 -0.33 -4.37 10.23
N ASP A 91 -1.44 -5.08 10.37
CA ASP A 91 -2.75 -4.49 10.66
C ASP A 91 -2.75 -3.75 12.00
N GLN A 92 -2.05 -4.25 13.03
CA GLN A 92 -1.94 -3.53 14.31
C GLN A 92 -1.13 -2.24 14.20
N MET A 93 -0.01 -2.27 13.46
CA MET A 93 0.76 -1.06 13.17
C MET A 93 -0.06 -0.06 12.33
N TRP A 94 -0.78 -0.56 11.33
CA TRP A 94 -1.69 0.24 10.51
C TRP A 94 -2.79 0.88 11.34
N LYS A 95 -3.40 0.13 12.27
CA LYS A 95 -4.42 0.63 13.20
C LYS A 95 -3.90 1.80 14.03
N ALA A 96 -2.67 1.72 14.54
CA ALA A 96 -2.04 2.80 15.28
C ALA A 96 -1.84 4.06 14.42
N ILE A 97 -1.38 3.89 13.17
CA ILE A 97 -1.22 4.97 12.20
C ILE A 97 -2.58 5.62 11.87
N CYS A 98 -3.61 4.82 11.57
CA CYS A 98 -4.95 5.32 11.30
C CYS A 98 -5.49 6.14 12.49
N GLY A 99 -5.26 5.68 13.72
CA GLY A 99 -5.64 6.41 14.92
C GLY A 99 -4.95 7.79 15.03
N LYS A 100 -3.67 7.87 14.66
CA LYS A 100 -2.91 9.14 14.67
C LYS A 100 -3.36 10.10 13.57
N LEU A 101 -3.61 9.59 12.37
CA LEU A 101 -4.03 10.38 11.20
C LEU A 101 -5.54 10.65 11.16
N GLN A 102 -6.31 10.12 12.13
CA GLN A 102 -7.77 10.17 12.14
C GLN A 102 -8.39 9.56 10.88
N TRP A 103 -7.75 8.53 10.32
CA TRP A 103 -8.25 7.76 9.19
C TRP A 103 -9.14 6.62 9.67
N GLN A 104 -10.08 6.22 8.83
CA GLN A 104 -10.91 5.03 9.09
C GLN A 104 -10.03 3.77 9.09
N PHE A 105 -10.06 3.01 10.17
CA PHE A 105 -9.39 1.71 10.19
C PHE A 105 -10.30 0.65 9.57
N ILE A 106 -9.88 0.08 8.43
CA ILE A 106 -10.54 -1.05 7.78
C ILE A 106 -9.74 -2.31 8.11
N SER A 107 -10.35 -3.24 8.85
CA SER A 107 -9.70 -4.50 9.23
C SER A 107 -9.57 -5.41 8.02
N SER A 108 -8.39 -5.99 7.80
CA SER A 108 -8.23 -7.04 6.80
C SER A 108 -9.00 -8.28 7.25
N THR A 109 -10.04 -8.69 6.51
CA THR A 109 -10.82 -9.90 6.82
C THR A 109 -10.07 -11.17 6.36
#